data_AF-A0A7G6SM90-F1
#
_entry.id   AF-A0A7G6SM90-F1
#
_cell.length_a   1.000
_cell.length_b   1.000
_cell.length_c   1.000
_cell.angle_alpha   90.00
_cell.angle_beta   90.00
_cell.angle_gamma   90.00
#
_symmetry.space_group_name_H-M   'P 1'
#
loop_
_entity.id
_entity.type
_entity.pdbx_description
1 polymer ?
#
loop_
_entity_poly.entity_id
_entity_poly.type
_entity_poly.pdbx_seq_one_letter_code
_entity_poly.pdbx_strand_id
1 'polypeptide(L)'
;MTRGLPRTLVRAAAREAGLAPPKLGLKAVTTGQGGAFRTVFSFAGMPVPVADAQAYAAQKLFDFTDGKVRIKGGTARLQFAVLTTRASTINDNAALTWSLGSAAASSATLTGAMVNVLASTARPLDGAGAALSTASTADIAAAATLDGTTTPVDLYLNLAFATGTDIDADGTIAVTGTVTLLWENWGDNV
;
A
#
# COMPACT_ATOMS: atom_id res chain seq x y z
N MET A 1 -31.63 16.05 -14.05
CA MET A 1 -31.34 14.80 -13.31
C MET A 1 -30.06 14.18 -13.86
N THR A 2 -28.89 14.43 -13.26
CA THR A 2 -27.58 13.93 -13.76
C THR A 2 -26.72 13.29 -12.65
N ARG A 3 -27.32 12.96 -11.50
CA ARG A 3 -26.64 12.32 -10.35
C ARG A 3 -26.22 10.86 -10.57
N GLY A 4 -26.55 10.26 -11.72
CA GLY A 4 -26.30 8.84 -12.03
C GLY A 4 -25.01 8.56 -12.80
N LEU A 5 -24.66 9.39 -13.80
CA LEU A 5 -23.53 9.11 -14.70
C LEU A 5 -22.18 8.93 -13.99
N PRO A 6 -21.76 9.80 -13.06
CA PRO A 6 -20.46 9.66 -12.41
C PRO A 6 -20.37 8.36 -11.59
N ARG A 7 -21.48 7.94 -10.98
CA ARG A 7 -21.54 6.72 -10.16
C ARG A 7 -21.48 5.46 -11.02
N THR A 8 -22.10 5.48 -12.20
CA THR A 8 -22.06 4.38 -13.16
C THR A 8 -20.66 4.22 -13.76
N LEU A 9 -19.99 5.31 -14.11
CA LEU A 9 -18.63 5.28 -14.67
C LEU A 9 -17.59 4.79 -13.67
N VAL A 10 -17.66 5.20 -12.39
CA VAL A 10 -16.78 4.68 -11.33
C VAL A 10 -16.98 3.17 -11.12
N ARG A 11 -18.23 2.69 -11.21
CA ARG A 11 -18.53 1.25 -11.08
C ARG A 11 -18.04 0.45 -12.28
N ALA A 12 -18.11 1.01 -13.50
CA ALA A 12 -17.58 0.39 -14.69
C ALA A 12 -16.06 0.30 -14.62
N ALA A 13 -15.38 1.39 -14.26
CA ALA A 13 -13.93 1.41 -14.08
C ALA A 13 -13.45 0.38 -13.05
N ALA A 14 -14.12 0.28 -11.89
CA ALA A 14 -13.76 -0.72 -10.87
C ALA A 14 -13.93 -2.17 -11.35
N ARG A 15 -14.91 -2.45 -12.22
CA ARG A 15 -15.08 -3.80 -12.79
C ARG A 15 -13.96 -4.16 -13.77
N GLU A 16 -13.50 -3.19 -14.54
CA GLU A 16 -12.44 -3.38 -15.54
C GLU A 16 -11.04 -3.39 -14.92
N ALA A 17 -10.85 -2.66 -13.83
CA ALA A 17 -9.55 -2.40 -13.24
C ALA A 17 -9.13 -3.41 -12.15
N GLY A 18 -10.10 -3.94 -11.42
CA GLY A 18 -9.85 -4.77 -10.24
C GLY A 18 -10.35 -4.12 -8.96
N LEU A 19 -10.09 -4.77 -7.82
CA LEU A 19 -10.76 -4.47 -6.56
C LEU A 19 -9.78 -4.47 -5.39
N ALA A 20 -10.03 -3.59 -4.43
CA ALA A 20 -9.35 -3.65 -3.13
C ALA A 20 -10.01 -4.72 -2.25
N PRO A 21 -9.23 -5.52 -1.49
CA PRO A 21 -9.78 -6.44 -0.53
C PRO A 21 -10.52 -5.68 0.58
N PRO A 22 -11.57 -6.26 1.17
CA PRO A 22 -12.27 -5.64 2.29
C PRO A 22 -11.33 -5.58 3.51
N LYS A 23 -10.89 -4.36 3.86
CA LYS A 23 -10.04 -4.11 5.02
C LYS A 23 -10.49 -2.83 5.72
N LEU A 24 -10.62 -2.90 7.06
CA LEU A 24 -10.98 -1.74 7.87
C LEU A 24 -9.97 -0.60 7.65
N GLY A 25 -10.49 0.60 7.42
CA GLY A 25 -9.66 1.79 7.20
C GLY A 25 -9.05 1.88 5.80
N LEU A 26 -9.25 0.91 4.90
CA LEU A 26 -8.84 1.00 3.49
C LEU A 26 -10.04 1.33 2.60
N LYS A 27 -9.85 2.29 1.71
CA LYS A 27 -10.79 2.57 0.61
C LYS A 27 -10.02 2.79 -0.68
N ALA A 28 -10.38 2.09 -1.74
CA ALA A 28 -9.90 2.35 -3.09
C ALA A 28 -11.02 2.95 -3.95
N VAL A 29 -10.69 3.97 -4.74
CA VAL A 29 -11.58 4.53 -5.76
C VAL A 29 -10.84 4.56 -7.07
N THR A 30 -11.34 3.79 -8.04
CA THR A 30 -10.79 3.73 -9.40
C THR A 30 -11.66 4.56 -10.34
N THR A 31 -11.02 5.41 -11.12
CA THR A 31 -11.62 6.20 -12.21
C THR A 31 -10.79 6.03 -13.47
N GLY A 32 -11.42 6.01 -14.63
CA GLY A 32 -10.75 5.78 -15.90
C GLY A 32 -11.59 4.92 -16.82
N GLN A 33 -11.09 4.66 -18.02
CA GLN A 33 -11.75 3.80 -19.01
C GLN A 33 -10.72 3.35 -20.05
N GLY A 34 -10.99 2.23 -20.73
CA GLY A 34 -10.23 1.82 -21.91
C GLY A 34 -8.81 1.39 -21.54
N GLY A 35 -8.67 0.73 -20.40
CA GLY A 35 -7.39 0.27 -19.88
C GLY A 35 -6.59 1.33 -19.14
N ALA A 36 -6.90 2.63 -19.21
CA ALA A 36 -6.17 3.67 -18.47
C ALA A 36 -6.91 4.07 -17.19
N PHE A 37 -6.25 3.94 -16.04
CA PHE A 37 -6.88 4.12 -14.73
C PHE A 37 -6.07 5.01 -13.79
N ARG A 38 -6.82 5.74 -12.96
CA ARG A 38 -6.35 6.37 -11.73
C ARG A 38 -7.01 5.67 -10.56
N THR A 39 -6.22 5.12 -9.63
CA THR A 39 -6.72 4.55 -8.38
C THR A 39 -6.23 5.37 -7.21
N VAL A 40 -7.17 5.84 -6.38
CA VAL A 40 -6.87 6.57 -5.14
C VAL A 40 -7.19 5.68 -3.96
N PHE A 41 -6.17 5.32 -3.21
CA PHE A 41 -6.27 4.66 -1.92
C PHE A 41 -6.34 5.72 -0.82
N SER A 42 -7.30 5.59 0.07
CA SER A 42 -7.44 6.39 1.28
C SER A 42 -7.36 5.46 2.49
N PHE A 43 -6.49 5.83 3.43
CA PHE A 43 -6.24 5.11 4.66
C PHE A 43 -6.72 5.94 5.84
N ALA A 44 -7.59 5.36 6.66
CA ALA A 44 -8.15 5.99 7.86
C ALA A 44 -7.86 5.09 9.06
N GLY A 45 -6.61 5.15 9.54
CA GLY A 45 -6.15 4.30 10.64
C GLY A 45 -6.22 2.81 10.35
N MET A 46 -5.89 2.39 9.12
CA MET A 46 -5.91 0.98 8.72
C MET A 46 -4.94 0.18 9.60
N PRO A 47 -5.42 -0.80 10.39
CA PRO A 47 -4.58 -1.56 11.29
C PRO A 47 -3.79 -2.63 10.53
N VAL A 48 -2.48 -2.62 10.71
CA VAL A 48 -1.53 -3.61 10.18
C VAL A 48 -0.79 -4.24 11.36
N PRO A 49 -1.10 -5.50 11.71
CA PRO A 49 -0.34 -6.21 12.74
C PRO A 49 1.07 -6.50 12.25
N VAL A 50 2.05 -6.37 13.14
CA VAL A 50 3.45 -6.70 12.91
C VAL A 50 3.88 -7.64 14.02
N ALA A 51 4.37 -8.81 13.65
CA ALA A 51 4.85 -9.79 14.61
C ALA A 51 6.35 -9.59 14.86
N ASP A 52 6.74 -9.72 16.13
CA ASP A 52 8.10 -9.47 16.62
C ASP A 52 9.12 -10.35 15.89
N ALA A 53 8.82 -11.65 15.81
CA ALA A 53 9.70 -12.64 15.20
C ALA A 53 10.04 -12.37 13.72
N GLN A 54 9.21 -11.59 13.01
CA GLN A 54 9.43 -11.22 11.62
C GLN A 54 9.99 -9.81 11.48
N ALA A 55 9.54 -8.87 12.32
CA ALA A 55 9.84 -7.44 12.19
C ALA A 55 9.41 -6.83 10.83
N TYR A 56 8.52 -7.50 10.09
CA TYR A 56 7.92 -6.99 8.85
C TYR A 56 6.46 -7.40 8.75
N ALA A 57 5.70 -6.68 7.92
CA ALA A 57 4.32 -6.99 7.60
C ALA A 57 3.97 -6.58 6.17
N ALA A 58 2.94 -7.20 5.63
CA ALA A 58 2.39 -6.88 4.33
C ALA A 58 0.88 -6.75 4.41
N GLN A 59 0.33 -5.73 3.76
CA GLN A 59 -1.11 -5.55 3.60
C GLN A 59 -1.44 -5.41 2.13
N LYS A 60 -2.20 -6.36 1.61
CA LYS A 60 -2.75 -6.28 0.25
C LYS A 60 -3.68 -5.07 0.14
N LEU A 61 -3.48 -4.27 -0.89
CA LEU A 61 -4.21 -3.03 -1.18
C LEU A 61 -5.16 -3.15 -2.36
N PHE A 62 -4.76 -3.91 -3.37
CA PHE A 62 -5.48 -3.98 -4.64
C PHE A 62 -5.12 -5.25 -5.41
N ASP A 63 -6.12 -5.84 -6.03
CA ASP A 63 -5.95 -6.94 -6.97
C ASP A 63 -6.29 -6.37 -8.35
N PHE A 64 -5.30 -6.29 -9.23
CA PHE A 64 -5.52 -5.89 -10.61
C PHE A 64 -6.27 -7.01 -11.34
N THR A 65 -7.08 -6.66 -12.33
CA THR A 65 -7.59 -7.64 -13.29
C THR A 65 -6.44 -8.27 -14.07
N ASP A 66 -6.67 -9.49 -14.57
CA ASP A 66 -5.71 -10.23 -15.39
C ASP A 66 -5.19 -9.37 -16.57
N GLY A 67 -3.94 -9.62 -16.93
CA GLY A 67 -3.24 -8.92 -18.00
C GLY A 67 -1.98 -8.18 -17.54
N LYS A 68 -1.33 -7.51 -18.48
CA LYS A 68 -0.11 -6.74 -18.23
C LYS A 68 -0.46 -5.37 -17.65
N VAL A 69 0.05 -5.08 -16.46
CA VAL A 69 -0.19 -3.81 -15.76
C VAL A 69 1.03 -2.92 -15.91
N ARG A 70 0.86 -1.74 -16.50
CA ARG A 70 1.90 -0.72 -16.63
C ARG A 70 1.66 0.40 -15.62
N ILE A 71 2.55 0.54 -14.64
CA ILE A 71 2.54 1.68 -13.71
C ILE A 71 3.15 2.90 -14.40
N LYS A 72 2.39 3.99 -14.43
CA LYS A 72 2.76 5.27 -15.05
C LYS A 72 3.29 6.28 -14.04
N GLY A 73 3.09 6.01 -12.76
CA GLY A 73 3.56 6.82 -11.65
C GLY A 73 2.44 7.14 -10.67
N GLY A 74 2.62 8.17 -9.88
CA GLY A 74 1.69 8.51 -8.81
C GLY A 74 2.40 9.12 -7.61
N THR A 75 1.66 9.33 -6.54
CA THR A 75 2.17 9.95 -5.31
C THR A 75 1.62 9.25 -4.09
N ALA A 76 2.40 9.22 -3.03
CA ALA A 76 2.02 8.65 -1.75
C ALA A 76 2.31 9.65 -0.63
N ARG A 77 1.40 9.74 0.33
CA ARG A 77 1.54 10.52 1.56
C ARG A 77 0.92 9.72 2.71
N LEU A 78 1.77 9.10 3.52
CA LEU A 78 1.35 8.21 4.61
C LEU A 78 1.86 8.69 5.96
N GLN A 79 1.04 8.47 6.97
CA GLN A 79 1.34 8.64 8.38
C GLN A 79 1.10 7.33 9.12
N PHE A 80 1.87 7.10 10.16
CA PHE A 80 1.88 5.87 10.93
C PHE A 80 1.78 6.19 12.41
N ALA A 81 0.94 5.44 13.13
CA ALA A 81 0.87 5.46 14.58
C ALA A 81 0.96 4.03 15.12
N VAL A 82 1.53 3.85 16.31
CA VAL A 82 1.47 2.58 17.04
C VAL A 82 0.16 2.55 17.83
N LEU A 83 -0.66 1.53 17.63
CA LEU A 83 -1.92 1.33 18.35
C LEU A 83 -1.76 0.52 19.63
N THR A 84 -0.70 -0.27 19.73
CA THR A 84 -0.37 -1.09 20.90
C THR A 84 0.45 -0.31 21.93
N THR A 85 0.64 -0.89 23.11
CA THR A 85 1.43 -0.30 24.19
C THR A 85 2.91 -0.25 23.79
N ARG A 86 3.42 0.94 23.45
CA ARG A 86 4.77 1.15 22.89
C ARG A 86 5.91 0.58 23.72
N ALA A 87 5.89 0.84 25.04
CA ALA A 87 6.96 0.42 25.95
C ALA A 87 7.11 -1.10 26.10
N SER A 88 6.21 -1.89 25.51
CA SER A 88 6.27 -3.35 25.53
C SER A 88 6.02 -3.99 24.17
N THR A 89 5.93 -3.22 23.08
CA THR A 89 5.69 -3.78 21.74
C THR A 89 6.59 -3.14 20.68
N ILE A 90 6.36 -1.87 20.31
CA ILE A 90 7.08 -1.18 19.23
C ILE A 90 7.67 0.07 19.83
N ASN A 91 8.98 0.18 19.75
CA ASN A 91 9.74 1.17 20.49
C ASN A 91 9.53 2.60 19.96
N ASP A 92 9.73 3.54 20.86
CA ASP A 92 9.68 4.95 20.50
C ASP A 92 10.81 5.29 19.53
N ASN A 93 10.48 6.08 18.50
CA ASN A 93 11.41 6.41 17.43
C ASN A 93 11.88 5.22 16.59
N ALA A 94 11.20 4.07 16.70
CA ALA A 94 11.50 2.89 15.90
C ALA A 94 11.56 3.23 14.40
N ALA A 95 12.57 2.69 13.72
CA ALA A 95 12.80 2.96 12.30
C ALA A 95 11.84 2.12 11.44
N LEU A 96 10.72 2.73 11.05
CA LEU A 96 9.76 2.10 10.14
C LEU A 96 10.11 2.40 8.69
N THR A 97 10.24 1.34 7.91
CA THR A 97 10.42 1.38 6.47
C THR A 97 9.13 0.93 5.80
N TRP A 98 8.75 1.59 4.71
CA TRP A 98 7.57 1.22 3.93
C TRP A 98 7.82 1.30 2.42
N SER A 99 7.10 0.48 1.67
CA SER A 99 7.16 0.44 0.21
C SER A 99 5.83 0.00 -0.40
N LEU A 100 5.72 0.13 -1.73
CA LEU A 100 4.68 -0.53 -2.50
C LEU A 100 5.33 -1.52 -3.46
N GLY A 101 4.76 -2.72 -3.53
CA GLY A 101 5.28 -3.78 -4.38
C GLY A 101 4.21 -4.74 -4.88
N SER A 102 4.58 -5.52 -5.89
CA SER A 102 3.73 -6.58 -6.42
C SER A 102 3.80 -7.90 -5.64
N ALA A 103 4.67 -7.97 -4.64
CA ALA A 103 4.78 -9.09 -3.71
C ALA A 103 4.67 -8.61 -2.26
N ALA A 104 4.13 -9.48 -1.40
CA ALA A 104 4.13 -9.28 0.03
C ALA A 104 5.57 -9.28 0.60
N ALA A 105 5.80 -8.49 1.64
CA ALA A 105 7.03 -8.52 2.41
C ALA A 105 7.32 -9.93 2.92
N SER A 106 8.54 -10.41 2.70
CA SER A 106 9.04 -11.70 3.19
C SER A 106 10.38 -11.57 3.89
N SER A 107 10.79 -10.35 4.24
CA SER A 107 12.05 -10.02 4.91
C SER A 107 11.95 -8.60 5.51
N ALA A 108 12.72 -8.33 6.56
CA ALA A 108 12.89 -7.00 7.14
C ALA A 108 13.64 -6.04 6.18
N THR A 109 14.38 -6.58 5.21
CA THR A 109 15.01 -5.81 4.14
C THR A 109 14.14 -5.87 2.88
N LEU A 110 13.30 -4.85 2.68
CA LEU A 110 12.39 -4.77 1.53
C LEU A 110 13.16 -4.60 0.22
N THR A 111 13.05 -5.58 -0.70
CA THR A 111 13.76 -5.59 -1.98
C THR A 111 12.96 -6.29 -3.09
N GLY A 112 13.44 -6.22 -4.33
CA GLY A 112 12.85 -6.92 -5.48
C GLY A 112 11.38 -6.55 -5.71
N ALA A 113 10.51 -7.56 -5.80
CA ALA A 113 9.08 -7.37 -6.01
C ALA A 113 8.35 -6.72 -4.82
N MET A 114 8.99 -6.55 -3.66
CA MET A 114 8.40 -5.85 -2.51
C MET A 114 8.46 -4.31 -2.67
N VAL A 115 9.30 -3.82 -3.58
CA VAL A 115 9.60 -2.38 -3.77
C VAL A 115 9.50 -1.94 -5.23
N ASN A 116 8.99 -2.80 -6.13
CA ASN A 116 9.00 -2.57 -7.56
C ASN A 116 7.94 -1.57 -8.07
N VAL A 117 7.08 -1.04 -7.19
CA VAL A 117 6.12 0.03 -7.52
C VAL A 117 6.56 1.35 -6.87
N LEU A 118 6.89 1.32 -5.58
CA LEU A 118 7.45 2.46 -4.84
C LEU A 118 8.64 1.97 -4.03
N ALA A 119 9.78 2.65 -4.21
CA ALA A 119 11.01 2.31 -3.53
C ALA A 119 10.87 2.46 -2.01
N SER A 120 11.60 1.61 -1.30
CA SER A 120 11.66 1.61 0.16
C SER A 120 11.95 3.00 0.73
N THR A 121 11.06 3.49 1.59
CA THR A 121 11.14 4.81 2.25
C THR A 121 11.17 4.61 3.76
N ALA A 122 12.22 5.10 4.42
CA ALA A 122 12.38 4.98 5.86
C ALA A 122 11.88 6.25 6.58
N ARG A 123 11.32 6.07 7.78
CA ARG A 123 11.07 7.15 8.72
C ARG A 123 11.01 6.66 10.19
N PRO A 124 11.45 7.47 11.17
CA PRO A 124 11.36 7.10 12.58
C PRO A 124 9.94 7.35 13.09
N LEU A 125 9.25 6.38 13.74
CA LEU A 125 7.94 6.57 14.38
C LEU A 125 7.95 7.70 15.42
N ASP A 126 6.85 8.44 15.62
CA ASP A 126 6.86 9.52 16.62
C ASP A 126 6.79 8.92 18.02
N GLY A 127 7.61 9.39 18.98
CA GLY A 127 7.82 8.74 20.29
C GLY A 127 6.78 8.99 21.39
N ALA A 128 5.48 9.16 21.09
CA ALA A 128 4.48 9.39 22.13
C ALA A 128 3.10 8.80 21.80
N GLY A 129 2.68 7.78 22.55
CA GLY A 129 1.32 7.22 22.50
C GLY A 129 0.83 6.87 21.08
N ALA A 130 -0.47 7.05 20.83
CA ALA A 130 -1.05 6.84 19.49
C ALA A 130 -0.82 8.04 18.54
N ALA A 131 0.22 8.85 18.75
CA ALA A 131 0.51 9.98 17.88
C ALA A 131 0.80 9.52 16.45
N LEU A 132 0.17 10.19 15.50
CA LEU A 132 0.50 10.05 14.09
C LEU A 132 1.87 10.66 13.85
N SER A 133 2.66 9.93 13.08
CA SER A 133 3.88 10.44 12.51
C SER A 133 3.73 11.77 11.77
N THR A 134 4.84 12.46 11.60
CA THR A 134 5.02 13.33 10.42
C THR A 134 4.74 12.56 9.13
N ALA A 135 4.14 13.24 8.14
CA ALA A 135 3.76 12.59 6.90
C ALA A 135 5.00 12.21 6.08
N SER A 136 5.12 10.92 5.75
CA SER A 136 6.09 10.41 4.80
C SER A 136 5.53 10.56 3.39
N THR A 137 6.25 11.24 2.51
CA THR A 137 5.88 11.42 1.11
C THR A 137 6.86 10.73 0.19
N ALA A 138 6.36 10.10 -0.85
CA ALA A 138 7.18 9.48 -1.89
C ALA A 138 6.47 9.49 -3.23
N ASP A 139 7.25 9.60 -4.29
CA ASP A 139 6.77 9.47 -5.66
C ASP A 139 6.77 7.99 -6.08
N ILE A 140 5.72 7.57 -6.77
CA ILE A 140 5.66 6.23 -7.35
C ILE A 140 6.46 6.28 -8.65
N ALA A 141 7.50 5.46 -8.73
CA ALA A 141 8.41 5.46 -9.86
C ALA A 141 7.67 5.06 -11.15
N ALA A 142 7.73 5.94 -12.15
CA ALA A 142 7.17 5.68 -13.47
C ALA A 142 8.09 4.72 -14.24
N ALA A 143 7.66 3.46 -14.40
CA ALA A 143 8.05 2.47 -15.43
C ALA A 143 8.07 1.00 -14.96
N ALA A 144 7.23 0.58 -14.01
CA ALA A 144 7.05 -0.84 -13.72
C ALA A 144 6.05 -1.46 -14.72
N THR A 145 6.46 -2.52 -15.43
CA THR A 145 5.52 -3.42 -16.10
C THR A 145 5.43 -4.68 -15.26
N LEU A 146 4.23 -5.01 -14.82
CA LEU A 146 3.92 -6.17 -14.02
C LEU A 146 3.16 -7.15 -14.91
N ASP A 147 3.64 -8.38 -15.00
CA ASP A 147 3.01 -9.42 -15.81
C ASP A 147 1.97 -10.16 -14.98
N GLY A 148 0.70 -9.89 -15.26
CA GLY A 148 -0.46 -10.53 -14.64
C GLY A 148 -1.21 -11.46 -15.58
N THR A 149 -0.58 -11.93 -16.67
CA THR A 149 -1.23 -12.75 -17.70
C THR A 149 -1.56 -14.17 -17.23
N THR A 150 -0.83 -14.69 -16.24
CA THR A 150 -1.05 -16.04 -15.68
C THR A 150 -1.63 -16.03 -14.27
N THR A 151 -1.32 -15.00 -13.49
CA THR A 151 -1.88 -14.78 -12.16
C THR A 151 -2.07 -13.28 -12.01
N PRO A 152 -3.26 -12.80 -11.64
CA PRO A 152 -3.49 -11.37 -11.49
C PRO A 152 -2.45 -10.75 -10.56
N VAL A 153 -2.00 -9.56 -10.94
CA VAL A 153 -1.02 -8.82 -10.14
C VAL A 153 -1.71 -8.31 -8.88
N ASP A 154 -1.02 -8.45 -7.77
CA ASP A 154 -1.41 -7.89 -6.49
C ASP A 154 -0.60 -6.64 -6.19
N LEU A 155 -1.16 -5.68 -5.46
CA LEU A 155 -0.45 -4.53 -4.90
C LEU A 155 -0.44 -4.64 -3.38
N TYR A 156 0.73 -4.56 -2.78
CA TYR A 156 0.94 -4.61 -1.34
C TYR A 156 1.51 -3.30 -0.80
N LEU A 157 1.05 -2.88 0.37
CA LEU A 157 1.79 -2.03 1.29
C LEU A 157 2.68 -2.93 2.13
N ASN A 158 3.99 -2.76 1.99
CA ASN A 158 4.98 -3.51 2.73
C ASN A 158 5.59 -2.62 3.80
N LEU A 159 5.72 -3.15 5.01
CA LEU A 159 6.28 -2.49 6.19
C LEU A 159 7.40 -3.34 6.76
N ALA A 160 8.47 -2.70 7.23
CA ALA A 160 9.54 -3.39 7.93
C ALA A 160 10.21 -2.50 8.96
N PHE A 161 10.70 -3.12 10.03
CA PHE A 161 11.59 -2.53 11.01
C PHE A 161 13.02 -2.98 10.70
N ALA A 162 13.94 -2.02 10.63
CA ALA A 162 15.30 -2.30 10.17
C ALA A 162 16.13 -3.07 11.20
N THR A 163 15.79 -2.98 12.49
CA THR A 163 16.53 -3.62 13.56
C THR A 163 15.60 -4.45 14.45
N GLY A 164 16.10 -5.58 14.97
CA GLY A 164 15.39 -6.37 15.97
C GLY A 164 15.29 -5.72 17.35
N THR A 165 15.72 -4.45 17.49
CA THR A 165 15.55 -3.64 18.70
C THR A 165 14.43 -2.61 18.56
N ASP A 166 13.82 -2.48 17.38
CA ASP A 166 12.70 -1.58 17.14
C ASP A 166 11.36 -2.17 17.61
N ILE A 167 11.31 -3.48 17.82
CA ILE A 167 10.15 -4.27 18.24
C ILE A 167 10.59 -5.23 19.35
N ASP A 168 9.82 -5.28 20.43
CA ASP A 168 10.06 -6.12 21.62
C ASP A 168 8.90 -7.10 21.87
N ALA A 169 7.76 -6.92 21.18
CA ALA A 169 6.65 -7.86 21.11
C ALA A 169 5.71 -7.49 19.95
N ASP A 170 4.80 -8.40 19.61
CA ASP A 170 3.79 -8.18 18.58
C ASP A 170 3.05 -6.85 18.77
N GLY A 171 2.96 -6.08 17.69
CA GLY A 171 2.41 -4.74 17.69
C GLY A 171 1.40 -4.52 16.56
N THR A 172 0.76 -3.35 16.57
CA THR A 172 -0.12 -2.94 15.47
C THR A 172 0.16 -1.50 15.07
N ILE A 173 0.37 -1.29 13.77
CA ILE A 173 0.52 0.02 13.16
C ILE A 173 -0.81 0.46 12.54
N ALA A 174 -1.23 1.68 12.83
CA ALA A 174 -2.28 2.37 12.10
C ALA A 174 -1.68 3.16 10.94
N VAL A 175 -2.14 2.87 9.72
CA VAL A 175 -1.77 3.61 8.51
C VAL A 175 -2.85 4.63 8.19
N THR A 176 -2.46 5.89 8.00
CA THR A 176 -3.36 7.00 7.64
C THR A 176 -2.79 7.78 6.47
N GLY A 177 -3.62 8.26 5.56
CA GLY A 177 -3.18 9.10 4.45
C GLY A 177 -3.69 8.62 3.10
N THR A 178 -2.95 8.89 2.03
CA THR A 178 -3.39 8.60 0.67
C THR A 178 -2.27 8.09 -0.23
N VAL A 179 -2.65 7.24 -1.19
CA VAL A 179 -1.80 6.85 -2.32
C VAL A 179 -2.62 7.05 -3.58
N THR A 180 -2.09 7.79 -4.55
CA THR A 180 -2.65 7.90 -5.89
C THR A 180 -1.76 7.16 -6.87
N LEU A 181 -2.32 6.18 -7.57
CA LEU A 181 -1.65 5.39 -8.60
C LEU A 181 -2.24 5.70 -9.97
N LEU A 182 -1.36 5.97 -10.93
CA LEU A 182 -1.70 6.08 -12.36
C LEU A 182 -1.14 4.84 -13.07
N TRP A 183 -2.00 4.12 -13.79
CA TRP A 183 -1.62 2.86 -14.40
C TRP A 183 -2.49 2.50 -15.60
N GLU A 184 -2.01 1.56 -16.41
CA GLU A 184 -2.70 1.05 -17.59
C GLU A 184 -2.77 -0.48 -17.54
N ASN A 185 -3.93 -1.06 -17.86
CA ASN A 185 -4.06 -2.46 -18.24
C ASN A 185 -3.83 -2.56 -19.76
N TRP A 186 -2.78 -3.25 -20.17
CA TRP A 186 -2.41 -3.46 -21.57
C TRP A 186 -3.04 -4.74 -22.17
N GLY A 187 -3.89 -5.41 -21.41
CA GLY A 187 -4.57 -6.64 -21.79
C GLY A 187 -3.72 -7.88 -21.54
N ASP A 188 -4.33 -9.01 -21.87
CA ASP A 188 -3.67 -10.30 -21.87
C ASP A 188 -3.16 -10.64 -23.29
N ASN A 189 -2.10 -11.44 -23.35
CA ASN A 189 -1.55 -11.96 -24.59
C ASN A 189 -2.19 -13.31 -25.01
N VAL A 190 -3.18 -13.81 -24.24
CA VAL A 190 -3.83 -15.11 -24.43
C VAL A 190 -5.21 -14.95 -25.06
#